data_AF-G0RQD7-F1
#
_entry.id   AF-G0RQD7-F1
#
_cell.length_a   1.000
_cell.length_b   1.000
_cell.length_c   1.000
_cell.angle_alpha   90.00
_cell.angle_beta   90.00
_cell.angle_gamma   90.00
#
_symmetry.space_group_name_H-M   'P 1'
#
loop_
_entity.id
_entity.type
_entity.pdbx_description
1 polymer ?
#
loop_
_entity_poly.entity_id
_entity_poly.type
_entity_poly.pdbx_seq_one_letter_code
_entity_poly.pdbx_strand_id
1 'polypeptide(L)'
;RLYVSHFLSTWNSRVFEFGAVLYMAVVFPGTLLPMSLYALVRGLSAIIFAPAVGWYIDTGNRLQVVRVSIVFQRLVVAASCAIFYVLAADVQLDSRVRAGLLAVVTVFACVEKLCSILNMVSVEKDWVVVVAQRDPAALRAMNAQMRRIDLLCKLFGPLFIATMDSQSSRLAIVVNFGMNVASLPVEYLAIARVYYKIPELQEAKTSPQRSIAPQAESPLATHPPAHEAWNSLLKLIQHSARDFSLYFRHRTFLPSMAGAVLYLTVLSFGGQMVTYLLSSGYSSMQIGIARTFAVIFEVLSTWVAPWLMGRIGAIRAGLWLSSWQVTMLAAGVCVFWTFQPGDPFVSASGLVAGTVLSRLGLRGFDLCVQLIVQEEVEAEHRGVFSSVEAAFQNGFELLAYASTIVFSRPEEFKWPSLISALAVASASGAYAAFVYLRRGHLLH
;
A
#
# COMPACT_ATOMS: atom_id res chain seq x y z
N ARG A 1 2.88 22.98 -12.54
CA ARG A 1 3.82 23.11 -11.38
C ARG A 1 3.45 22.14 -10.29
N LEU A 2 2.24 22.22 -9.71
CA LEU A 2 1.75 21.21 -8.76
C LEU A 2 1.85 19.79 -9.31
N TYR A 3 1.36 19.54 -10.53
CA TYR A 3 1.50 18.24 -11.20
C TYR A 3 2.94 17.79 -11.45
N VAL A 4 3.89 18.71 -11.65
CA VAL A 4 5.30 18.37 -11.82
C VAL A 4 5.90 17.93 -10.49
N SER A 5 5.59 18.65 -9.42
CA SER A 5 5.98 18.26 -8.06
C SER A 5 5.40 16.89 -7.70
N HIS A 6 4.09 16.68 -7.96
CA HIS A 6 3.42 15.41 -7.71
C HIS A 6 4.02 14.27 -8.53
N PHE A 7 4.25 14.50 -9.83
CA PHE A 7 4.90 13.52 -10.70
C PHE A 7 6.29 13.13 -10.18
N LEU A 8 7.15 14.09 -9.84
CA LEU A 8 8.47 13.80 -9.29
C LEU A 8 8.41 13.06 -7.94
N SER A 9 7.49 13.48 -7.06
CA SER A 9 7.23 12.80 -5.78
C SER A 9 6.87 11.33 -5.98
N THR A 10 5.82 11.08 -6.75
CA THR A 10 5.28 9.74 -6.99
C THR A 10 6.23 8.87 -7.81
N TRP A 11 6.87 9.43 -8.85
CA TRP A 11 7.84 8.72 -9.68
C TRP A 11 9.00 8.18 -8.84
N ASN A 12 9.67 9.06 -8.09
CA ASN A 12 10.81 8.68 -7.27
C ASN A 12 10.44 7.68 -6.17
N SER A 13 9.29 7.86 -5.52
CA SER A 13 8.82 6.94 -4.48
C SER A 13 8.58 5.54 -5.06
N ARG A 14 7.95 5.42 -6.25
CA ARG A 14 7.70 4.12 -6.90
C ARG A 14 8.96 3.46 -7.43
N VAL A 15 9.89 4.24 -7.99
CA VAL A 15 11.20 3.75 -8.42
C VAL A 15 12.01 3.23 -7.24
N PHE A 16 12.06 3.97 -6.12
CA PHE A 16 12.76 3.52 -4.93
C PHE A 16 12.10 2.33 -4.24
N GLU A 17 10.77 2.32 -4.10
CA GLU A 17 10.04 1.22 -3.49
C GLU A 17 10.31 -0.12 -4.20
N PHE A 18 10.28 -0.13 -5.54
CA PHE A 18 10.60 -1.32 -6.30
C PHE A 18 12.10 -1.60 -6.36
N GLY A 19 12.93 -0.57 -6.51
CA GLY A 19 14.39 -0.69 -6.51
C GLY A 19 14.93 -1.31 -5.22
N ALA A 20 14.44 -0.88 -4.05
CA ALA A 20 14.85 -1.43 -2.76
C ALA A 20 14.59 -2.94 -2.66
N VAL A 21 13.51 -3.45 -3.25
CA VAL A 21 13.23 -4.88 -3.34
C VAL A 21 14.32 -5.61 -4.14
N LEU A 22 14.67 -5.08 -5.32
CA LEU A 22 15.71 -5.66 -6.18
C LEU A 22 17.08 -5.61 -5.47
N TYR A 23 17.43 -4.48 -4.87
CA TYR A 23 18.70 -4.32 -4.16
C TYR A 23 18.82 -5.28 -2.98
N MET A 24 17.77 -5.45 -2.19
CA MET A 24 17.76 -6.41 -1.09
C MET A 24 17.90 -7.85 -1.57
N ALA A 25 17.26 -8.21 -2.68
CA ALA A 25 17.38 -9.55 -3.26
C ALA A 25 18.80 -9.86 -3.76
N VAL A 26 19.50 -8.84 -4.29
CA VAL A 26 20.90 -8.97 -4.72
C VAL A 26 21.86 -9.03 -3.53
N VAL A 27 21.64 -8.20 -2.49
CA VAL A 27 22.51 -8.16 -1.29
C VAL A 27 22.34 -9.40 -0.42
N PHE A 28 21.14 -9.96 -0.33
CA PHE A 28 20.82 -11.14 0.48
C PHE A 28 20.19 -12.24 -0.38
N PRO A 29 20.99 -12.89 -1.25
CA PRO A 29 20.47 -13.93 -2.13
C PRO A 29 20.02 -15.16 -1.33
N GLY A 30 18.99 -15.86 -1.85
CA GLY A 30 18.55 -17.14 -1.30
C GLY A 30 17.71 -17.06 -0.02
N THR A 31 17.27 -15.86 0.40
CA THR A 31 16.37 -15.71 1.55
C THR A 31 15.34 -14.59 1.33
N LEU A 32 14.13 -14.82 1.83
CA LEU A 32 13.04 -13.83 1.86
C LEU A 32 13.03 -13.02 3.16
N LEU A 33 13.82 -13.42 4.17
CA LEU A 33 13.74 -12.87 5.52
C LEU A 33 14.02 -11.35 5.58
N PRO A 34 15.13 -10.82 5.00
CA PRO A 34 15.44 -9.39 5.08
C PRO A 34 14.36 -8.52 4.45
N MET A 35 13.87 -8.94 3.27
CA MET A 35 12.81 -8.25 2.55
C MET A 35 11.50 -8.27 3.33
N SER A 36 11.14 -9.41 3.92
CA SER A 36 9.91 -9.57 4.68
C SER A 36 9.93 -8.74 5.97
N LEU A 37 11.06 -8.74 6.69
CA LEU A 37 11.25 -7.90 7.87
C LEU A 37 11.21 -6.41 7.53
N TYR A 38 11.89 -6.01 6.45
CA TYR A 38 11.84 -4.65 5.94
C TYR A 38 10.41 -4.20 5.64
N ALA A 39 9.63 -5.02 4.94
CA ALA A 39 8.25 -4.70 4.57
C ALA A 39 7.33 -4.66 5.80
N LEU A 40 7.47 -5.62 6.72
CA LEU A 40 6.72 -5.69 7.97
C LEU A 40 6.95 -4.43 8.82
N VAL A 41 8.20 -4.08 9.10
CA VAL A 41 8.55 -2.93 9.95
C VAL A 41 8.13 -1.62 9.30
N ARG A 42 8.33 -1.47 7.98
CA ARG A 42 7.86 -0.33 7.20
C ARG A 42 6.33 -0.19 7.27
N GLY A 43 5.58 -1.28 7.10
CA GLY A 43 4.11 -1.30 7.21
C GLY A 43 3.64 -0.95 8.62
N LEU A 44 4.20 -1.59 9.65
CA LEU A 44 3.91 -1.31 11.06
C LEU A 44 4.16 0.16 11.41
N SER A 45 5.27 0.74 10.94
CA SER A 45 5.57 2.15 11.19
C SER A 45 4.47 3.07 10.64
N ALA A 46 3.96 2.79 9.44
CA ALA A 46 2.89 3.58 8.83
C ALA A 46 1.60 3.52 9.66
N ILE A 47 1.28 2.35 10.24
CA ILE A 47 0.09 2.17 11.09
C ILE A 47 0.27 2.89 12.43
N ILE A 48 1.39 2.66 13.12
CA ILE A 48 1.65 3.21 14.46
C ILE A 48 1.73 4.74 14.43
N PHE A 49 2.38 5.31 13.41
CA PHE A 49 2.58 6.77 13.31
C PHE A 49 1.50 7.48 12.49
N ALA A 50 0.47 6.80 11.97
CA ALA A 50 -0.61 7.44 11.21
C ALA A 50 -1.28 8.63 11.96
N PRO A 51 -1.62 8.53 13.27
CA PRO A 51 -2.19 9.66 14.01
C PRO A 51 -1.22 10.85 14.12
N ALA A 52 0.07 10.57 14.34
CA ALA A 52 1.10 11.62 14.45
C ALA A 52 1.30 12.35 13.11
N VAL A 53 1.30 11.61 11.99
CA VAL A 53 1.33 12.18 10.64
C VAL A 53 0.10 13.07 10.41
N GLY A 54 -1.10 12.60 10.74
CA GLY A 54 -2.33 13.39 10.62
C GLY A 54 -2.30 14.69 11.44
N TRP A 55 -1.90 14.59 12.70
CA TRP A 55 -1.76 15.76 13.58
C TRP A 55 -0.76 16.79 13.04
N TYR A 56 0.38 16.34 12.51
CA TYR A 56 1.38 17.24 11.92
C TYR A 56 0.87 17.92 10.64
N ILE A 57 0.06 17.22 9.83
CA ILE A 57 -0.61 17.82 8.66
C ILE A 57 -1.56 18.93 9.12
N ASP A 58 -2.39 18.66 10.12
CA ASP A 58 -3.48 19.56 10.51
C ASP A 58 -2.99 20.80 11.27
N THR A 59 -1.92 20.66 12.07
CA THR A 59 -1.37 21.76 12.88
C THR A 59 -0.25 22.53 12.19
N GLY A 60 0.49 21.89 11.28
CA GLY A 60 1.65 22.49 10.64
C GLY A 60 1.29 23.50 9.55
N ASN A 61 2.18 24.47 9.33
CA ASN A 61 2.08 25.35 8.16
C ASN A 61 2.17 24.51 6.87
N ARG A 62 1.22 24.71 5.95
CA ARG A 62 1.10 23.93 4.70
C ARG A 62 2.40 23.81 3.93
N LEU A 63 3.14 24.90 3.75
CA LEU A 63 4.41 24.89 3.01
C LEU A 63 5.50 24.13 3.76
N GLN A 64 5.60 24.35 5.08
CA GLN A 64 6.59 23.69 5.91
C GLN A 64 6.36 22.18 5.94
N VAL A 65 5.11 21.74 6.11
CA VAL A 65 4.75 20.31 6.14
C VAL A 65 5.20 19.61 4.85
N VAL A 66 4.87 20.18 3.69
CA VAL A 66 5.23 19.58 2.39
C VAL A 66 6.73 19.67 2.12
N ARG A 67 7.41 20.77 2.50
CA ARG A 67 8.87 20.88 2.32
C ARG A 67 9.64 19.88 3.19
N VAL A 68 9.25 19.76 4.45
CA VAL A 68 9.85 18.79 5.39
C VAL A 68 9.66 17.38 4.83
N SER A 69 8.46 17.04 4.37
CA SER A 69 8.20 15.72 3.79
C SER A 69 9.13 15.44 2.59
N ILE A 70 9.27 16.39 1.67
CA ILE A 70 10.13 16.24 0.48
C ILE A 70 11.60 16.08 0.89
N VAL A 71 12.12 17.00 1.71
CA VAL A 71 13.54 17.03 2.08
C VAL A 71 13.93 15.75 2.82
N PHE A 72 13.18 15.37 3.87
CA PHE A 72 13.50 14.17 4.64
C PHE A 72 13.38 12.91 3.78
N GLN A 73 12.34 12.79 2.95
CA GLN A 73 12.18 11.65 2.05
C GLN A 73 13.38 11.50 1.11
N ARG A 74 13.86 12.58 0.48
CA ARG A 74 15.01 12.54 -0.45
C ARG A 74 16.32 12.21 0.27
N LEU A 75 16.54 12.77 1.47
CA LEU A 75 17.74 12.52 2.26
C LEU A 75 17.82 11.06 2.70
N VAL A 76 16.74 10.49 3.25
CA VAL A 76 16.76 9.08 3.70
C VAL A 76 16.85 8.10 2.53
N VAL A 77 16.27 8.43 1.36
CA VAL A 77 16.42 7.63 0.15
C VAL A 77 17.87 7.68 -0.37
N ALA A 78 18.47 8.87 -0.45
CA ALA A 78 19.86 9.03 -0.87
C ALA A 78 20.82 8.28 0.08
N ALA A 79 20.60 8.39 1.40
CA ALA A 79 21.36 7.65 2.40
C ALA A 79 21.16 6.13 2.27
N SER A 80 19.93 5.67 2.02
CA SER A 80 19.64 4.25 1.76
C SER A 80 20.37 3.75 0.52
N CYS A 81 20.38 4.51 -0.56
CA CYS A 81 21.14 4.18 -1.77
C CYS A 81 22.65 4.10 -1.51
N ALA A 82 23.22 5.00 -0.70
CA ALA A 82 24.63 4.93 -0.32
C ALA A 82 24.94 3.64 0.46
N ILE A 83 24.07 3.26 1.41
CA ILE A 83 24.21 2.00 2.16
C ILE A 83 24.06 0.79 1.23
N PHE A 84 23.06 0.77 0.35
CA PHE A 84 22.89 -0.30 -0.63
C PHE A 84 24.09 -0.41 -1.58
N TYR A 85 24.70 0.71 -1.98
CA TYR A 85 25.89 0.70 -2.81
C TYR A 85 27.07 0.04 -2.08
N VAL A 86 27.29 0.37 -0.80
CA VAL A 86 28.32 -0.26 0.05
C VAL A 86 28.03 -1.75 0.24
N LEU A 87 26.77 -2.12 0.47
CA LEU A 87 26.35 -3.52 0.63
C LEU A 87 26.45 -4.34 -0.66
N ALA A 88 26.29 -3.71 -1.82
CA ALA A 88 26.42 -4.33 -3.13
C ALA A 88 27.84 -4.22 -3.72
N ALA A 89 28.74 -3.51 -3.05
CA ALA A 89 30.16 -3.55 -3.34
C ALA A 89 30.73 -4.86 -2.80
N ASP A 90 31.72 -5.44 -3.48
CA ASP A 90 32.38 -6.70 -3.09
C ASP A 90 33.32 -6.52 -1.89
N VAL A 91 32.90 -5.72 -0.91
CA VAL A 91 33.63 -5.46 0.33
C VAL A 91 33.30 -6.57 1.32
N GLN A 92 34.33 -7.18 1.91
CA GLN A 92 34.18 -8.17 2.97
C GLN A 92 33.68 -7.50 4.26
N LEU A 93 32.37 -7.42 4.42
CA LEU A 93 31.70 -6.96 5.63
C LEU A 93 31.37 -8.14 6.54
N ASP A 94 31.63 -7.98 7.84
CA ASP A 94 31.17 -8.94 8.84
C ASP A 94 29.63 -9.05 8.84
N SER A 95 29.11 -10.23 9.16
CA SER A 95 27.68 -10.51 9.19
C SER A 95 26.93 -9.58 10.14
N ARG A 96 27.54 -9.19 11.27
CA ARG A 96 26.95 -8.23 12.22
C ARG A 96 26.84 -6.83 11.63
N VAL A 97 27.86 -6.40 10.89
CA VAL A 97 27.86 -5.09 10.21
C VAL A 97 26.79 -5.07 9.12
N ARG A 98 26.67 -6.15 8.34
CA ARG A 98 25.64 -6.30 7.30
C ARG A 98 24.22 -6.24 7.90
N ALA A 99 23.99 -6.93 9.02
CA ALA A 99 22.72 -6.87 9.75
C ALA A 99 22.45 -5.47 10.33
N GLY A 100 23.47 -4.79 10.88
CA GLY A 100 23.36 -3.42 11.36
C GLY A 100 22.99 -2.43 10.25
N LEU A 101 23.63 -2.52 9.09
CA LEU A 101 23.32 -1.71 7.91
C LEU A 101 21.90 -1.96 7.39
N LEU A 102 21.45 -3.23 7.39
CA LEU A 102 20.07 -3.58 7.07
C LEU A 102 19.09 -2.91 8.03
N ALA A 103 19.36 -2.95 9.35
CA ALA A 103 18.51 -2.30 10.35
C ALA A 103 18.41 -0.79 10.11
N VAL A 104 19.53 -0.13 9.78
CA VAL A 104 19.54 1.31 9.45
C VAL A 104 18.70 1.59 8.20
N VAL A 105 18.84 0.79 7.14
CA VAL A 105 18.03 0.92 5.92
C VAL A 105 16.54 0.71 6.20
N THR A 106 16.19 -0.25 7.06
CA THR A 106 14.79 -0.46 7.48
C THR A 106 14.25 0.77 8.24
N VAL A 107 15.03 1.41 9.11
CA VAL A 107 14.64 2.66 9.78
C VAL A 107 14.43 3.78 8.76
N PHE A 108 15.36 3.95 7.82
CA PHE A 108 15.21 4.94 6.74
C PHE A 108 13.98 4.68 5.87
N ALA A 109 13.65 3.42 5.62
CA ALA A 109 12.43 3.06 4.90
C ALA A 109 11.15 3.40 5.65
N CYS A 110 11.16 3.36 6.99
CA CYS A 110 10.04 3.84 7.80
C CYS A 110 9.88 5.35 7.64
N VAL A 111 10.97 6.11 7.78
CA VAL A 111 10.95 7.57 7.61
C VAL A 111 10.51 7.96 6.20
N GLU A 112 11.02 7.27 5.17
CA GLU A 112 10.62 7.47 3.77
C GLU A 112 9.11 7.24 3.59
N LYS A 113 8.58 6.14 4.13
CA LYS A 113 7.16 5.80 4.04
C LYS A 113 6.29 6.84 4.71
N LEU A 114 6.66 7.31 5.90
CA LEU A 114 5.93 8.35 6.62
C LEU A 114 5.96 9.69 5.87
N CYS A 115 7.12 10.08 5.34
CA CYS A 115 7.24 11.30 4.54
C CYS A 115 6.46 11.22 3.22
N SER A 116 6.41 10.03 2.59
CA SER A 116 5.61 9.78 1.39
C SER A 116 4.11 9.93 1.68
N ILE A 117 3.62 9.33 2.76
CA ILE A 117 2.21 9.49 3.20
C ILE A 117 1.93 10.95 3.50
N LEU A 118 2.83 11.61 4.24
CA LEU A 118 2.70 13.01 4.61
C LEU A 118 2.57 13.92 3.38
N ASN A 119 3.42 13.70 2.37
CA ASN A 119 3.40 14.43 1.11
C ASN A 119 2.09 14.19 0.34
N MET A 120 1.73 12.91 0.15
CA MET A 120 0.53 12.51 -0.60
C MET A 120 -0.74 13.09 0.01
N VAL A 121 -0.94 12.93 1.32
CA VAL A 121 -2.15 13.43 2.00
C VAL A 121 -2.18 14.97 1.97
N SER A 122 -1.05 15.63 2.25
CA SER A 122 -1.00 17.10 2.22
C SER A 122 -1.30 17.67 0.84
N VAL A 123 -0.77 17.07 -0.23
CA VAL A 123 -0.96 17.56 -1.59
C VAL A 123 -2.35 17.20 -2.13
N GLU A 124 -2.72 15.92 -2.12
CA GLU A 124 -3.95 15.44 -2.74
C GLU A 124 -5.21 15.78 -1.95
N LYS A 125 -5.15 15.76 -0.62
CA LYS A 125 -6.34 15.90 0.24
C LYS A 125 -6.53 17.32 0.79
N ASP A 126 -5.46 18.13 0.88
CA ASP A 126 -5.54 19.53 1.33
C ASP A 126 -5.26 20.50 0.18
N TRP A 127 -4.07 20.49 -0.43
CA TRP A 127 -3.70 21.52 -1.42
C TRP A 127 -4.58 21.49 -2.67
N VAL A 128 -4.87 20.31 -3.24
CA VAL A 128 -5.74 20.22 -4.43
C VAL A 128 -7.14 20.77 -4.14
N VAL A 129 -7.66 20.53 -2.94
CA VAL A 129 -8.97 21.06 -2.50
C VAL A 129 -8.94 22.58 -2.41
N VAL A 130 -7.90 23.15 -1.80
CA VAL A 130 -7.74 24.61 -1.67
C VAL A 130 -7.53 25.29 -3.03
N VAL A 131 -6.70 24.69 -3.90
CA VAL A 131 -6.40 25.22 -5.23
C VAL A 131 -7.65 25.20 -6.13
N ALA A 132 -8.49 24.18 -6.02
CA ALA A 132 -9.76 24.10 -6.75
C ALA A 132 -10.84 25.03 -6.17
N GLN A 133 -10.61 25.62 -4.99
CA GLN A 133 -11.56 26.50 -4.29
C GLN A 133 -12.96 25.85 -4.19
N ARG A 134 -14.01 26.61 -4.53
CA ARG A 134 -15.41 26.14 -4.56
C ARG A 134 -15.85 25.63 -5.94
N ASP A 135 -14.93 25.36 -6.87
CA ASP A 135 -15.26 24.81 -8.19
C ASP A 135 -15.18 23.27 -8.20
N PRO A 136 -16.35 22.58 -8.17
CA PRO A 136 -16.38 21.11 -8.20
C PRO A 136 -15.91 20.53 -9.53
N ALA A 137 -15.97 21.27 -10.64
CA ALA A 137 -15.50 20.79 -11.94
C ALA A 137 -13.98 20.79 -12.01
N ALA A 138 -13.33 21.88 -11.56
CA ALA A 138 -11.88 21.96 -11.43
C ALA A 138 -11.35 20.87 -10.49
N LEU A 139 -11.97 20.67 -9.31
CA LEU A 139 -11.54 19.64 -8.36
C LEU A 139 -11.57 18.23 -8.96
N ARG A 140 -12.66 17.90 -9.69
CA ARG A 140 -12.77 16.61 -10.40
C ARG A 140 -11.69 16.46 -11.47
N ALA A 141 -11.43 17.50 -12.25
CA ALA A 141 -10.38 17.48 -13.27
C ALA A 141 -8.99 17.30 -12.65
N MET A 142 -8.67 18.02 -11.58
CA MET A 142 -7.38 17.91 -10.88
C MET A 142 -7.17 16.52 -10.29
N ASN A 143 -8.18 15.98 -9.59
CA ASN A 143 -8.13 14.62 -9.03
C ASN A 143 -7.93 13.56 -10.12
N ALA A 144 -8.62 13.70 -11.26
CA ALA A 144 -8.43 12.81 -12.39
C ALA A 144 -7.00 12.88 -12.97
N GLN A 145 -6.40 14.08 -13.05
CA GLN A 145 -5.02 14.22 -13.52
C GLN A 145 -4.00 13.65 -12.52
N MET A 146 -4.18 13.88 -11.22
CA MET A 146 -3.32 13.28 -10.18
C MET A 146 -3.35 11.76 -10.28
N ARG A 147 -4.55 11.18 -10.40
CA ARG A 147 -4.72 9.73 -10.54
C ARG A 147 -4.04 9.18 -11.79
N ARG A 148 -4.08 9.89 -12.93
CA ARG A 148 -3.37 9.49 -14.15
C ARG A 148 -1.86 9.46 -13.94
N ILE A 149 -1.31 10.48 -13.27
CA ILE A 149 0.11 10.55 -12.92
C ILE A 149 0.50 9.34 -12.07
N ASP A 150 -0.30 8.99 -11.06
CA ASP A 150 -0.02 7.85 -10.18
C ASP A 150 0.00 6.53 -10.95
N LEU A 151 -0.97 6.33 -11.86
CA LEU A 151 -1.03 5.13 -12.69
C LEU A 151 0.16 5.03 -13.64
N LEU A 152 0.57 6.14 -14.27
CA LEU A 152 1.76 6.18 -15.11
C LEU A 152 3.02 5.85 -14.32
N CYS A 153 3.19 6.41 -13.12
CA CYS A 153 4.35 6.13 -12.26
C CYS A 153 4.34 4.68 -11.75
N LYS A 154 3.15 4.13 -11.43
CA LYS A 154 2.98 2.74 -11.01
C LYS A 154 3.34 1.75 -12.12
N LEU A 155 3.07 2.13 -13.38
CA LEU A 155 3.36 1.33 -14.57
C LEU A 155 4.84 1.42 -14.96
N PHE A 156 5.33 2.63 -15.19
CA PHE A 156 6.64 2.86 -15.79
C PHE A 156 7.79 2.92 -14.78
N GLY A 157 7.56 3.33 -13.53
CA GLY A 157 8.61 3.45 -12.51
C GLY A 157 9.32 2.11 -12.23
N PRO A 158 8.57 1.04 -11.87
CA PRO A 158 9.15 -0.29 -11.67
C PRO A 158 9.86 -0.85 -12.91
N LEU A 159 9.28 -0.65 -14.11
CA LEU A 159 9.90 -1.08 -15.37
C LEU A 159 11.21 -0.33 -15.64
N PHE A 160 11.25 0.98 -15.39
CA PHE A 160 12.44 1.80 -15.56
C PHE A 160 13.58 1.32 -14.67
N ILE A 161 13.33 1.08 -13.37
CA ILE A 161 14.42 0.64 -12.49
C ILE A 161 14.82 -0.82 -12.73
N ALA A 162 13.87 -1.67 -13.15
CA ALA A 162 14.14 -3.04 -13.57
C ALA A 162 15.09 -3.12 -14.77
N THR A 163 14.94 -2.23 -15.76
CA THR A 163 15.85 -2.19 -16.92
C THR A 163 17.25 -1.77 -16.50
N MET A 164 17.37 -0.75 -15.64
CA MET A 164 18.67 -0.31 -15.12
C MET A 164 19.35 -1.42 -14.30
N ASP A 165 18.59 -2.11 -13.44
CA ASP A 165 19.10 -3.19 -12.60
C ASP A 165 19.53 -4.41 -13.43
N SER A 166 18.81 -4.70 -14.52
CA SER A 166 19.16 -5.79 -15.44
C SER A 166 20.52 -5.62 -16.13
N GLN A 167 20.98 -4.38 -16.32
CA GLN A 167 22.34 -4.09 -16.81
C GLN A 167 23.37 -4.18 -15.68
N SER A 168 23.09 -3.53 -14.55
CA SER A 168 23.89 -3.62 -13.34
C SER A 168 23.13 -3.07 -12.13
N SER A 169 23.08 -3.83 -11.04
CA SER A 169 22.46 -3.36 -9.80
C SER A 169 23.15 -2.13 -9.21
N ARG A 170 24.47 -1.99 -9.40
CA ARG A 170 25.20 -0.78 -8.98
C ARG A 170 24.76 0.44 -9.77
N LEU A 171 24.55 0.28 -11.09
CA LEU A 171 24.03 1.35 -11.94
C LEU A 171 22.64 1.77 -11.48
N ALA A 172 21.75 0.82 -11.21
CA ALA A 172 20.40 1.11 -10.73
C ALA A 172 20.41 1.91 -9.42
N ILE A 173 21.28 1.55 -8.46
CA ILE A 173 21.42 2.27 -7.19
C ILE A 173 21.91 3.71 -7.43
N VAL A 174 22.93 3.90 -8.29
CA VAL A 174 23.48 5.23 -8.61
C VAL A 174 22.46 6.11 -9.35
N VAL A 175 21.72 5.54 -10.31
CA VAL A 175 20.64 6.25 -11.01
C VAL A 175 19.56 6.70 -10.02
N ASN A 176 19.16 5.82 -9.10
CA ASN A 176 18.17 6.15 -8.07
C ASN A 176 18.65 7.25 -7.12
N PHE A 177 19.92 7.17 -6.68
CA PHE A 177 20.57 8.22 -5.89
C PHE A 177 20.57 9.56 -6.63
N GLY A 178 21.09 9.58 -7.86
CA GLY A 178 21.20 10.79 -8.67
C GLY A 178 19.84 11.43 -8.96
N MET A 179 18.82 10.60 -9.23
CA MET A 179 17.45 11.07 -9.48
C MET A 179 16.82 11.72 -8.24
N ASN A 180 17.03 11.16 -7.04
CA ASN A 180 16.52 11.76 -5.80
C ASN A 180 17.25 13.07 -5.46
N VAL A 181 18.58 13.15 -5.65
CA VAL A 181 19.35 14.38 -5.42
C VAL A 181 18.96 15.47 -6.43
N ALA A 182 18.84 15.13 -7.72
CA ALA A 182 18.52 16.09 -8.77
C ALA A 182 17.07 16.59 -8.71
N SER A 183 16.12 15.75 -8.28
CA SER A 183 14.71 16.14 -8.18
C SER A 183 14.41 17.03 -6.97
N LEU A 184 15.19 16.93 -5.89
CA LEU A 184 15.00 17.72 -4.66
C LEU A 184 14.89 19.24 -4.91
N PRO A 185 15.85 19.92 -5.59
CA PRO A 185 15.74 21.36 -5.82
C PRO A 185 14.56 21.72 -6.73
N VAL A 186 14.27 20.89 -7.72
CA VAL A 186 13.16 21.11 -8.66
C VAL A 186 11.83 21.04 -7.93
N GLU A 187 11.63 20.02 -7.10
CA GLU A 187 10.42 19.80 -6.32
C GLU A 187 10.24 20.89 -5.25
N TYR A 188 11.31 21.21 -4.52
CA TYR A 188 11.32 22.25 -3.49
C TYR A 188 10.95 23.64 -4.04
N LEU A 189 11.47 23.99 -5.22
CA LEU A 189 11.13 25.25 -5.89
C LEU A 189 9.75 25.22 -6.54
N ALA A 190 9.34 24.09 -7.12
CA ALA A 190 8.04 23.95 -7.75
C ALA A 190 6.91 24.14 -6.74
N ILE A 191 7.02 23.52 -5.56
CA ILE A 191 5.99 23.62 -4.52
C ILE A 191 5.95 25.02 -3.89
N ALA A 192 7.11 25.64 -3.68
CA ALA A 192 7.21 27.02 -3.19
C ALA A 192 6.51 28.01 -4.12
N ARG A 193 6.73 27.87 -5.44
CA ARG A 193 6.08 28.72 -6.45
C ARG A 193 4.57 28.54 -6.52
N VAL A 194 4.04 27.37 -6.15
CA VAL A 194 2.58 27.16 -6.07
C VAL A 194 2.04 27.87 -4.84
N TYR A 195 2.69 27.70 -3.70
CA TYR A 195 2.30 28.33 -2.43
C TYR A 195 2.27 29.87 -2.50
N TYR A 196 3.31 30.49 -3.05
CA TYR A 196 3.36 31.96 -3.16
C TYR A 196 2.40 32.54 -4.22
N LYS A 197 1.92 31.72 -5.15
CA LYS A 197 0.99 32.16 -6.20
C LYS A 197 -0.47 32.14 -5.74
N ILE A 198 -0.81 31.33 -4.75
CA ILE A 198 -2.19 31.08 -4.30
C ILE A 198 -2.29 31.53 -2.84
N PRO A 199 -2.81 32.74 -2.56
CA PRO A 199 -2.85 33.29 -1.21
C PRO A 199 -3.67 32.43 -0.23
N GLU A 200 -4.67 31.69 -0.71
CA GLU A 200 -5.52 30.80 0.11
C GLU A 200 -4.73 29.63 0.73
N LEU A 201 -3.59 29.26 0.13
CA LEU A 201 -2.69 28.27 0.73
C LEU A 201 -1.91 28.84 1.91
N GLN A 202 -1.82 30.17 2.03
CA GLN A 202 -1.07 30.87 3.07
C GLN A 202 -1.93 31.14 4.31
N GLU A 203 -3.25 31.08 4.16
CA GLU A 203 -4.19 31.16 5.28
C GLU A 203 -3.95 30.01 6.26
N ALA A 204 -3.97 30.35 7.55
CA ALA A 204 -3.88 29.36 8.62
C ALA A 204 -5.07 28.40 8.52
N LYS A 205 -4.82 27.12 8.75
CA LYS A 205 -5.90 26.13 8.82
C LYS A 205 -6.84 26.52 9.95
N THR A 206 -8.07 26.89 9.61
CA THR A 206 -9.12 27.10 10.62
C THR A 206 -9.41 25.74 11.22
N SER A 207 -8.96 25.50 12.46
CA SER A 207 -9.39 24.32 13.21
C SER A 207 -10.92 24.27 13.17
N PRO A 208 -11.55 23.17 12.71
CA PRO A 208 -12.95 22.98 13.03
C PRO A 208 -13.02 23.00 14.55
N GLN A 209 -13.77 23.98 15.09
CA GLN A 209 -14.15 24.02 16.49
C GLN A 209 -14.58 22.61 16.90
N ARG A 210 -13.72 21.91 17.64
CA ARG A 210 -14.20 21.10 18.75
C ARG A 210 -14.95 22.11 19.60
N SER A 211 -16.27 22.10 19.51
CA SER A 211 -17.17 22.83 20.38
C SER A 211 -16.90 22.36 21.81
N ILE A 212 -15.87 22.92 22.43
CA ILE A 212 -15.79 22.99 23.88
C ILE A 212 -16.84 24.03 24.21
N ALA A 213 -18.09 23.57 24.36
CA ALA A 213 -19.02 24.25 25.24
C ALA A 213 -18.26 24.50 26.55
N PRO A 214 -18.35 25.69 27.16
CA PRO A 214 -17.71 25.94 28.44
C PRO A 214 -18.35 24.99 29.46
N GLN A 215 -17.71 23.85 29.69
CA GLN A 215 -18.02 23.02 30.84
C GLN A 215 -17.58 23.84 32.04
N ALA A 216 -18.58 24.31 32.77
CA ALA A 216 -18.44 25.00 34.03
C ALA A 216 -17.35 24.33 34.88
N GLU A 217 -16.41 25.15 35.34
CA GLU A 217 -15.44 24.78 36.36
C GLU A 217 -16.18 24.09 37.53
N SER A 218 -15.75 22.88 37.85
CA SER A 218 -15.99 22.26 39.14
C SER A 218 -14.64 21.90 39.76
N PRO A 219 -14.49 22.04 41.09
CA PRO A 219 -13.21 22.35 41.71
C PRO A 219 -12.30 21.12 41.83
N LEU A 220 -11.01 21.41 41.84
CA LEU A 220 -9.86 20.55 42.13
C LEU A 220 -10.19 19.25 42.89
N ALA A 221 -10.08 18.12 42.19
CA ALA A 221 -9.81 16.82 42.81
C ALA A 221 -8.45 16.33 42.30
N THR A 222 -7.44 16.40 43.17
CA THR A 222 -6.11 15.81 42.98
C THR A 222 -6.22 14.29 42.93
N HIS A 223 -6.35 13.72 41.74
CA HIS A 223 -6.20 12.29 41.50
C HIS A 223 -4.84 11.99 40.82
N PRO A 224 -4.18 10.86 41.14
CA PRO A 224 -2.88 10.53 40.59
C PRO A 224 -2.97 10.28 39.06
N PRO A 225 -1.98 10.74 38.27
CA PRO A 225 -2.04 10.74 36.80
C PRO A 225 -2.18 9.34 36.18
N ALA A 226 -1.80 8.30 36.90
CA ALA A 226 -1.91 6.91 36.44
C ALA A 226 -3.38 6.42 36.39
N HIS A 227 -4.26 6.91 37.28
CA HIS A 227 -5.65 6.44 37.33
C HIS A 227 -6.51 7.09 36.23
N GLU A 228 -6.24 8.34 35.88
CA GLU A 228 -6.86 9.02 34.74
C GLU A 228 -6.41 8.44 33.40
N ALA A 229 -5.12 8.10 33.27
CA ALA A 229 -4.60 7.41 32.09
C ALA A 229 -5.21 6.01 31.92
N TRP A 230 -5.35 5.25 33.02
CA TRP A 230 -5.99 3.93 33.01
C TRP A 230 -7.47 3.98 32.65
N ASN A 231 -8.21 4.93 33.22
CA ASN A 231 -9.63 5.12 32.91
C ASN A 231 -9.84 5.61 31.47
N SER A 232 -8.92 6.42 30.94
CA SER A 232 -8.93 6.84 29.53
C SER A 232 -8.61 5.68 28.59
N LEU A 233 -7.65 4.81 28.94
CA LEU A 233 -7.32 3.60 28.20
C LEU A 233 -8.51 2.62 28.19
N LEU A 234 -9.14 2.38 29.35
CA LEU A 234 -10.32 1.53 29.46
C LEU A 234 -11.48 2.06 28.60
N LYS A 235 -11.73 3.38 28.60
CA LYS A 235 -12.73 4.01 27.74
C LYS A 235 -12.41 3.84 26.25
N LEU A 236 -11.13 3.93 25.87
CA LEU A 236 -10.69 3.76 24.48
C LEU A 236 -10.82 2.30 24.02
N ILE A 237 -10.49 1.34 24.89
CA ILE A 237 -10.71 -0.09 24.64
C ILE A 237 -12.21 -0.39 24.53
N GLN A 238 -13.05 0.15 25.40
CA GLN A 238 -14.50 -0.02 25.35
C GLN A 238 -15.10 0.57 24.07
N HIS A 239 -14.65 1.75 23.64
CA HIS A 239 -15.08 2.36 22.38
C HIS A 239 -14.67 1.49 21.19
N SER A 240 -13.41 1.05 21.15
CA SER A 240 -12.93 0.15 20.10
C SER A 240 -13.72 -1.16 20.07
N ALA A 241 -14.00 -1.78 21.23
CA ALA A 241 -14.81 -2.99 21.32
C ALA A 241 -16.23 -2.78 20.77
N ARG A 242 -16.83 -1.60 20.99
CA ARG A 242 -18.13 -1.23 20.42
C ARG A 242 -18.04 -1.08 18.90
N ASP A 243 -16.99 -0.45 18.38
CA ASP A 243 -16.76 -0.28 16.94
C ASP A 243 -16.59 -1.63 16.24
N PHE A 244 -15.82 -2.55 16.82
CA PHE A 244 -15.70 -3.93 16.35
C PHE A 244 -17.04 -4.65 16.42
N SER A 245 -17.79 -4.52 17.52
CA SER A 245 -19.12 -5.13 17.65
C SER A 245 -20.09 -4.64 16.58
N LEU A 246 -20.07 -3.34 16.27
CA LEU A 246 -20.86 -2.75 15.20
C LEU A 246 -20.49 -3.34 13.85
N TYR A 247 -19.19 -3.43 13.55
CA TYR A 247 -18.69 -4.03 12.31
C TYR A 247 -19.16 -5.49 12.14
N PHE A 248 -19.01 -6.33 13.16
CA PHE A 248 -19.39 -7.75 13.09
C PHE A 248 -20.91 -7.98 12.98
N ARG A 249 -21.72 -7.07 13.54
CA ARG A 249 -23.19 -7.15 13.46
C ARG A 249 -23.76 -6.57 12.17
N HIS A 250 -22.95 -5.83 11.42
CA HIS A 250 -23.42 -5.17 10.21
C HIS A 250 -23.66 -6.19 9.08
N ARG A 251 -24.73 -5.96 8.31
CA ARG A 251 -25.15 -6.77 7.16
C ARG A 251 -24.10 -6.89 6.05
N THR A 252 -23.22 -5.90 5.90
CA THR A 252 -22.08 -5.92 4.95
C THR A 252 -20.79 -6.50 5.53
N PHE A 253 -20.84 -7.14 6.70
CA PHE A 253 -19.66 -7.75 7.32
C PHE A 253 -18.96 -8.76 6.40
N LEU A 254 -19.70 -9.72 5.83
CA LEU A 254 -19.14 -10.75 4.94
C LEU A 254 -18.40 -10.19 3.72
N PRO A 255 -18.99 -9.29 2.89
CA PRO A 255 -18.28 -8.75 1.75
C PRO A 255 -17.06 -7.90 2.15
N SER A 256 -17.16 -7.13 3.24
CA SER A 256 -16.02 -6.36 3.76
C SER A 256 -14.89 -7.25 4.26
N MET A 257 -15.21 -8.29 5.04
CA MET A 257 -14.24 -9.28 5.52
C MET A 257 -13.62 -10.06 4.36
N ALA A 258 -14.41 -10.43 3.35
CA ALA A 258 -13.90 -11.05 2.13
C ALA A 258 -12.86 -10.15 1.46
N GLY A 259 -13.15 -8.85 1.29
CA GLY A 259 -12.19 -7.88 0.78
C GLY A 259 -10.92 -7.77 1.64
N ALA A 260 -11.06 -7.77 2.97
CA ALA A 260 -9.92 -7.71 3.88
C ALA A 260 -9.01 -8.95 3.81
N VAL A 261 -9.59 -10.15 3.72
CA VAL A 261 -8.84 -11.41 3.61
C VAL A 261 -7.98 -11.45 2.33
N LEU A 262 -8.37 -10.76 1.25
CA LEU A 262 -7.58 -10.69 0.02
C LEU A 262 -6.22 -9.99 0.19
N TYR A 263 -6.02 -9.24 1.28
CA TYR A 263 -4.71 -8.66 1.63
C TYR A 263 -3.75 -9.71 2.23
N LEU A 264 -4.25 -10.87 2.65
CA LEU A 264 -3.43 -12.02 3.06
C LEU A 264 -2.90 -12.73 1.81
N THR A 265 -2.01 -12.08 1.08
CA THR A 265 -1.43 -12.65 -0.13
C THR A 265 0.01 -12.24 -0.34
N VAL A 266 0.87 -13.25 -0.52
CA VAL A 266 2.24 -13.05 -0.99
C VAL A 266 2.33 -13.07 -2.52
N LEU A 267 1.25 -13.50 -3.19
CA LEU A 267 1.15 -13.60 -4.65
C LEU A 267 0.81 -12.22 -5.24
N SER A 268 1.74 -11.30 -5.08
CA SER A 268 1.72 -9.98 -5.69
C SER A 268 3.11 -9.57 -6.10
N PHE A 269 3.23 -8.69 -7.11
CA PHE A 269 4.52 -8.11 -7.52
C PHE A 269 5.09 -7.12 -6.47
N GLY A 270 4.89 -7.41 -5.19
CA GLY A 270 5.55 -6.82 -4.04
C GLY A 270 6.82 -7.59 -3.67
N GLY A 271 7.43 -7.23 -2.54
CA GLY A 271 8.78 -7.67 -2.16
C GLY A 271 8.99 -9.18 -2.19
N GLN A 272 8.09 -9.92 -1.54
CA GLN A 272 8.24 -11.37 -1.32
C GLN A 272 8.27 -12.19 -2.62
N MET A 273 7.26 -12.02 -3.49
CA MET A 273 7.21 -12.74 -4.77
C MET A 273 8.36 -12.32 -5.67
N VAL A 274 8.73 -11.04 -5.71
CA VAL A 274 9.83 -10.56 -6.54
C VAL A 274 11.15 -11.21 -6.10
N THR A 275 11.43 -11.25 -4.80
CA THR A 275 12.63 -11.94 -4.27
C THR A 275 12.59 -13.43 -4.59
N TYR A 276 11.42 -14.08 -4.49
CA TYR A 276 11.26 -15.47 -4.90
C TYR A 276 11.55 -15.66 -6.41
N LEU A 277 10.97 -14.84 -7.28
CA LEU A 277 11.17 -14.93 -8.73
C LEU A 277 12.63 -14.78 -9.12
N LEU A 278 13.33 -13.80 -8.52
CA LEU A 278 14.78 -13.62 -8.73
C LEU A 278 15.56 -14.88 -8.31
N SER A 279 15.21 -15.50 -7.17
CA SER A 279 15.84 -16.74 -6.72
C SER A 279 15.55 -17.95 -7.61
N SER A 280 14.42 -17.95 -8.34
CA SER A 280 14.04 -18.98 -9.30
C SER A 280 14.63 -18.76 -10.70
N GLY A 281 15.45 -17.72 -10.90
CA GLY A 281 16.15 -17.45 -12.15
C GLY A 281 15.50 -16.40 -13.06
N TYR A 282 14.46 -15.69 -12.62
CA TYR A 282 13.95 -14.54 -13.37
C TYR A 282 14.96 -13.40 -13.36
N SER A 283 15.04 -12.67 -14.47
CA SER A 283 15.74 -11.38 -14.49
C SER A 283 14.83 -10.25 -13.99
N SER A 284 15.44 -9.20 -13.44
CA SER A 284 14.71 -8.00 -12.98
C SER A 284 13.83 -7.39 -14.07
N MET A 285 14.30 -7.41 -15.33
CA MET A 285 13.53 -6.93 -16.49
C MET A 285 12.28 -7.77 -16.75
N GLN A 286 12.38 -9.11 -16.70
CA GLN A 286 11.21 -9.98 -16.86
C GLN A 286 10.15 -9.71 -15.78
N ILE A 287 10.59 -9.51 -14.54
CA ILE A 287 9.69 -9.16 -13.42
C ILE A 287 9.05 -7.79 -13.65
N GLY A 288 9.82 -6.79 -14.10
CA GLY A 288 9.32 -5.47 -14.45
C GLY A 288 8.25 -5.50 -15.56
N ILE A 289 8.47 -6.30 -16.61
CA ILE A 289 7.49 -6.53 -17.67
C ILE A 289 6.23 -7.21 -17.13
N ALA A 290 6.37 -8.28 -16.34
CA ALA A 290 5.24 -9.00 -15.76
C ALA A 290 4.39 -8.10 -14.85
N ARG A 291 5.03 -7.27 -14.03
CA ARG A 291 4.36 -6.25 -13.21
C ARG A 291 3.64 -5.21 -14.07
N THR A 292 4.22 -4.82 -15.22
CA THR A 292 3.59 -3.89 -16.17
C THR A 292 2.29 -4.48 -16.71
N PHE A 293 2.29 -5.74 -17.14
CA PHE A 293 1.06 -6.44 -17.52
C PHE A 293 0.06 -6.52 -16.37
N ALA A 294 0.50 -6.83 -15.15
CA ALA A 294 -0.37 -6.85 -13.97
C ALA A 294 -1.09 -5.50 -13.78
N VAL A 295 -0.38 -4.38 -13.88
CA VAL A 295 -0.97 -3.03 -13.78
C VAL A 295 -1.95 -2.77 -14.94
N ILE A 296 -1.68 -3.24 -16.15
CA ILE A 296 -2.63 -3.14 -17.27
C ILE A 296 -3.94 -3.86 -16.94
N PHE A 297 -3.89 -5.09 -16.40
CA PHE A 297 -5.08 -5.82 -15.98
C PHE A 297 -5.80 -5.17 -14.79
N GLU A 298 -5.06 -4.57 -13.84
CA GLU A 298 -5.65 -3.77 -12.75
C GLU A 298 -6.39 -2.54 -13.28
N VAL A 299 -5.84 -1.86 -14.30
CA VAL A 299 -6.51 -0.72 -14.93
C VAL A 299 -7.69 -1.20 -15.77
N LEU A 300 -7.58 -2.34 -16.46
CA LEU A 300 -8.65 -2.94 -17.24
C LEU A 300 -9.90 -3.22 -16.40
N SER A 301 -9.71 -3.59 -15.13
CA SER A 301 -10.82 -3.85 -14.21
C SER A 301 -11.73 -2.62 -14.01
N THR A 302 -11.19 -1.41 -14.17
CA THR A 302 -11.97 -0.17 -14.02
C THR A 302 -12.97 0.08 -15.13
N TRP A 303 -12.85 -0.63 -16.27
CA TRP A 303 -13.89 -0.65 -17.30
C TRP A 303 -14.75 -1.91 -17.22
N VAL A 304 -14.12 -3.07 -17.01
CA VAL A 304 -14.82 -4.35 -16.96
C VAL A 304 -15.79 -4.42 -15.78
N ALA A 305 -15.39 -3.95 -14.59
CA ALA A 305 -16.24 -4.04 -13.41
C ALA A 305 -17.49 -3.15 -13.51
N PRO A 306 -17.42 -1.84 -13.83
CA PRO A 306 -18.62 -1.03 -14.01
C PRO A 306 -19.53 -1.51 -15.15
N TRP A 307 -18.94 -1.98 -16.26
CA TRP A 307 -19.71 -2.58 -17.35
C TRP A 307 -20.50 -3.81 -16.87
N LEU A 308 -19.85 -4.70 -16.10
CA LEU A 308 -20.49 -5.90 -15.56
C LEU A 308 -21.56 -5.52 -14.51
N MET A 309 -21.27 -4.56 -13.62
CA MET A 309 -22.23 -4.02 -12.66
C MET A 309 -23.47 -3.47 -13.35
N GLY A 310 -23.32 -2.72 -14.45
CA GLY A 310 -24.45 -2.17 -15.21
C GLY A 310 -25.33 -3.23 -15.89
N ARG A 311 -24.77 -4.42 -16.18
CA ARG A 311 -25.49 -5.53 -16.83
C ARG A 311 -26.19 -6.46 -15.84
N ILE A 312 -25.50 -6.85 -14.77
CA ILE A 312 -25.98 -7.89 -13.85
C ILE A 312 -26.09 -7.42 -12.40
N GLY A 313 -25.79 -6.16 -12.10
CA GLY A 313 -25.78 -5.61 -10.74
C GLY A 313 -24.49 -5.93 -9.98
N ALA A 314 -24.17 -5.10 -8.99
CA ALA A 314 -22.91 -5.14 -8.25
C ALA A 314 -22.67 -6.47 -7.51
N ILE A 315 -23.71 -7.02 -6.89
CA ILE A 315 -23.62 -8.26 -6.09
C ILE A 315 -23.19 -9.44 -6.98
N ARG A 316 -23.86 -9.63 -8.13
CA ARG A 316 -23.52 -10.70 -9.09
C ARG A 316 -22.19 -10.45 -9.79
N ALA A 317 -21.90 -9.20 -10.15
CA ALA A 317 -20.61 -8.83 -10.73
C ALA A 317 -19.45 -9.20 -9.79
N GLY A 318 -19.58 -8.92 -8.49
CA GLY A 318 -18.61 -9.34 -7.48
C GLY A 318 -18.39 -10.85 -7.44
N LEU A 319 -19.45 -11.66 -7.55
CA LEU A 319 -19.33 -13.12 -7.56
C LEU A 319 -18.53 -13.62 -8.77
N TRP A 320 -18.80 -13.10 -9.96
CA TRP A 320 -18.07 -13.46 -11.18
C TRP A 320 -16.60 -13.04 -11.13
N LEU A 321 -16.33 -11.82 -10.65
CA LEU A 321 -14.96 -11.29 -10.55
C LEU A 321 -14.14 -12.03 -9.48
N SER A 322 -14.78 -12.39 -8.35
CA SER A 322 -14.19 -13.24 -7.32
C SER A 322 -13.89 -14.64 -7.83
N SER A 323 -14.84 -15.27 -8.54
CA SER A 323 -14.64 -16.59 -9.15
C SER A 323 -13.49 -16.56 -10.17
N TRP A 324 -13.44 -15.54 -11.03
CA TRP A 324 -12.32 -15.34 -11.96
C TRP A 324 -10.98 -15.27 -11.23
N GLN A 325 -10.90 -14.48 -10.15
CA GLN A 325 -9.69 -14.35 -9.34
C GLN A 325 -9.24 -15.70 -8.78
N VAL A 326 -10.16 -16.44 -8.14
CA VAL A 326 -9.86 -17.77 -7.56
C VAL A 326 -9.40 -18.73 -8.65
N THR A 327 -10.10 -18.81 -9.78
CA THR A 327 -9.76 -19.75 -10.86
C THR A 327 -8.39 -19.48 -11.43
N MET A 328 -8.07 -18.22 -11.76
CA MET A 328 -6.76 -17.86 -12.34
C MET A 328 -5.62 -18.08 -11.34
N LEU A 329 -5.83 -17.73 -10.07
CA LEU A 329 -4.80 -17.91 -9.05
C LEU A 329 -4.60 -19.38 -8.68
N ALA A 330 -5.69 -20.14 -8.54
CA ALA A 330 -5.63 -21.58 -8.29
C ALA A 330 -4.94 -22.32 -9.45
N ALA A 331 -5.25 -21.98 -10.71
CA ALA A 331 -4.55 -22.53 -11.87
C ALA A 331 -3.05 -22.24 -11.81
N GLY A 332 -2.65 -21.00 -11.49
CA GLY A 332 -1.24 -20.62 -11.34
C GLY A 332 -0.53 -21.37 -10.21
N VAL A 333 -1.19 -21.54 -9.06
CA VAL A 333 -0.65 -22.31 -7.93
C VAL A 333 -0.60 -23.82 -8.25
N CYS A 334 -1.58 -24.37 -8.97
CA CYS A 334 -1.52 -25.76 -9.41
C CYS A 334 -0.30 -26.00 -10.30
N VAL A 335 -0.07 -25.15 -11.31
CA VAL A 335 1.13 -25.23 -12.18
C VAL A 335 2.41 -25.09 -11.35
N PHE A 336 2.42 -24.15 -10.41
CA PHE A 336 3.56 -23.97 -9.50
C PHE A 336 3.90 -25.26 -8.75
N TRP A 337 2.92 -25.90 -8.13
CA TRP A 337 3.10 -27.12 -7.35
C TRP A 337 3.50 -28.33 -8.21
N THR A 338 2.95 -28.47 -9.42
CA THR A 338 3.25 -29.61 -10.28
C THR A 338 4.67 -29.57 -10.83
N PHE A 339 5.18 -28.38 -11.16
CA PHE A 339 6.49 -28.22 -11.81
C PHE A 339 7.63 -27.87 -10.85
N GLN A 340 7.35 -27.59 -9.57
CA GLN A 340 8.38 -27.21 -8.58
C GLN A 340 9.56 -28.20 -8.49
N PRO A 341 9.37 -29.53 -8.52
CA PRO A 341 10.49 -30.48 -8.39
C PRO A 341 11.38 -30.59 -9.64
N GLY A 342 10.90 -30.15 -10.81
CA GLY A 342 11.55 -30.37 -12.09
C GLY A 342 12.09 -29.10 -12.74
N ASP A 343 11.25 -28.07 -12.87
CA ASP A 343 11.60 -26.83 -13.58
C ASP A 343 11.14 -25.60 -12.77
N PRO A 344 12.06 -25.00 -11.98
CA PRO A 344 11.77 -23.82 -11.16
C PRO A 344 11.28 -22.61 -11.99
N PHE A 345 11.72 -22.48 -13.24
CA PHE A 345 11.35 -21.35 -14.09
C PHE A 345 9.91 -21.50 -14.61
N VAL A 346 9.52 -22.70 -15.05
CA VAL A 346 8.14 -22.99 -15.46
C VAL A 346 7.18 -22.91 -14.27
N SER A 347 7.60 -23.44 -13.11
CA SER A 347 6.86 -23.34 -11.86
C SER A 347 6.58 -21.86 -11.48
N ALA A 348 7.63 -21.03 -11.48
CA ALA A 348 7.51 -19.59 -11.23
C ALA A 348 6.66 -18.87 -12.29
N SER A 349 6.76 -19.27 -13.57
CA SER A 349 5.94 -18.75 -14.68
C SER A 349 4.44 -18.98 -14.44
N GLY A 350 4.07 -20.13 -13.89
CA GLY A 350 2.70 -20.42 -13.47
C GLY A 350 2.17 -19.42 -12.45
N LEU A 351 2.96 -19.11 -11.41
CA LEU A 351 2.60 -18.09 -10.42
C LEU A 351 2.49 -16.69 -11.04
N VAL A 352 3.43 -16.32 -11.92
CA VAL A 352 3.42 -15.03 -12.61
C VAL A 352 2.14 -14.88 -13.44
N ALA A 353 1.83 -15.84 -14.30
CA ALA A 353 0.66 -15.80 -15.17
C ALA A 353 -0.65 -15.77 -14.36
N GLY A 354 -0.80 -16.65 -13.37
CA GLY A 354 -1.97 -16.67 -12.49
C GLY A 354 -2.14 -15.36 -11.71
N THR A 355 -1.03 -14.80 -11.21
CA THR A 355 -1.03 -13.53 -10.49
C THR A 355 -1.42 -12.35 -11.39
N VAL A 356 -0.91 -12.27 -12.63
CA VAL A 356 -1.26 -11.21 -13.59
C VAL A 356 -2.74 -11.28 -13.95
N LEU A 357 -3.23 -12.45 -14.37
CA LEU A 357 -4.61 -12.62 -14.82
C LEU A 357 -5.63 -12.44 -13.68
N SER A 358 -5.27 -12.84 -12.45
CA SER A 358 -6.13 -12.66 -11.28
C SER A 358 -6.32 -11.18 -10.89
N ARG A 359 -5.45 -10.25 -11.32
CA ARG A 359 -5.57 -8.81 -10.99
C ARG A 359 -6.87 -8.20 -11.49
N LEU A 360 -7.36 -8.64 -12.64
CA LEU A 360 -8.64 -8.21 -13.19
C LEU A 360 -9.79 -8.54 -12.23
N GLY A 361 -9.81 -9.78 -11.75
CA GLY A 361 -10.81 -10.27 -10.80
C GLY A 361 -10.69 -9.57 -9.45
N LEU A 362 -9.48 -9.51 -8.88
CA LEU A 362 -9.20 -8.85 -7.60
C LEU A 362 -9.65 -7.38 -7.59
N ARG A 363 -9.17 -6.57 -8.53
CA ARG A 363 -9.50 -5.14 -8.56
C ARG A 363 -10.94 -4.88 -8.97
N GLY A 364 -11.52 -5.73 -9.81
CA GLY A 364 -12.94 -5.64 -10.12
C GLY A 364 -13.82 -5.98 -8.92
N PHE A 365 -13.45 -7.01 -8.16
CA PHE A 365 -14.14 -7.42 -6.94
C PHE A 365 -14.05 -6.33 -5.86
N ASP A 366 -12.87 -5.73 -5.65
CA ASP A 366 -12.67 -4.60 -4.74
C ASP A 366 -13.68 -3.47 -5.04
N LEU A 367 -13.88 -3.12 -6.32
CA LEU A 367 -14.84 -2.09 -6.74
C LEU A 367 -16.29 -2.47 -6.39
N CYS A 368 -16.65 -3.75 -6.56
CA CYS A 368 -17.98 -4.25 -6.18
C CYS A 368 -18.21 -4.16 -4.67
N VAL A 369 -17.25 -4.63 -3.87
CA VAL A 369 -17.34 -4.58 -2.40
C VAL A 369 -17.41 -3.14 -1.91
N GLN A 370 -16.57 -2.25 -2.46
CA GLN A 370 -16.59 -0.83 -2.10
C GLN A 370 -17.94 -0.18 -2.40
N LEU A 371 -18.54 -0.47 -3.57
CA LEU A 371 -19.87 0.03 -3.91
C LEU A 371 -20.93 -0.48 -2.93
N ILE A 372 -20.93 -1.78 -2.62
CA ILE A 372 -21.86 -2.40 -1.65
C ILE A 372 -21.73 -1.75 -0.27
N VAL A 373 -20.49 -1.59 0.22
CA VAL A 373 -20.22 -0.96 1.53
C VAL A 373 -20.66 0.50 1.53
N GLN A 374 -20.44 1.24 0.44
CA GLN A 374 -20.86 2.64 0.33
C GLN A 374 -22.38 2.82 0.30
N GLU A 375 -23.10 1.91 -0.35
CA GLU A 375 -24.56 1.96 -0.47
C GLU A 375 -25.27 1.50 0.81
N GLU A 376 -24.71 0.54 1.54
CA GLU A 376 -25.41 -0.11 2.66
C GLU A 376 -25.01 0.35 4.04
N VAL A 377 -23.80 0.90 4.22
CA VAL A 377 -23.38 1.44 5.51
C VAL A 377 -23.91 2.86 5.67
N GLU A 378 -24.64 3.10 6.75
CA GLU A 378 -25.22 4.41 7.06
C GLU A 378 -24.12 5.47 7.21
N ALA A 379 -24.41 6.70 6.79
CA ALA A 379 -23.43 7.78 6.77
C ALA A 379 -22.78 8.04 8.13
N GLU A 380 -23.54 7.87 9.22
CA GLU A 380 -23.07 8.03 10.61
C GLU A 380 -22.04 6.97 11.02
N HIS A 381 -22.15 5.75 10.49
CA HIS A 381 -21.30 4.61 10.85
C HIS A 381 -20.18 4.34 9.84
N ARG A 382 -20.22 4.97 8.66
CA ARG A 382 -19.28 4.71 7.54
C ARG A 382 -17.81 4.91 7.93
N GLY A 383 -17.50 5.97 8.67
CA GLY A 383 -16.13 6.24 9.13
C GLY A 383 -15.60 5.13 10.05
N VAL A 384 -16.41 4.72 11.02
CA VAL A 384 -16.07 3.62 11.95
C VAL A 384 -15.91 2.32 11.20
N PHE A 385 -16.87 1.97 10.33
CA PHE A 385 -16.83 0.74 9.54
C PHE A 385 -15.57 0.66 8.66
N SER A 386 -15.26 1.72 7.90
CA SER A 386 -14.06 1.76 7.05
C SER A 386 -12.76 1.74 7.86
N SER A 387 -12.75 2.27 9.09
CA SER A 387 -11.56 2.20 9.95
C SER A 387 -11.29 0.77 10.45
N VAL A 388 -12.33 0.02 10.81
CA VAL A 388 -12.23 -1.39 11.21
C VAL A 388 -11.85 -2.26 10.02
N GLU A 389 -12.45 -2.02 8.85
CA GLU A 389 -12.09 -2.68 7.59
C GLU A 389 -10.60 -2.49 7.27
N ALA A 390 -10.10 -1.24 7.31
CA ALA A 390 -8.69 -0.94 7.07
C ALA A 390 -7.77 -1.60 8.11
N ALA A 391 -8.20 -1.72 9.37
CA ALA A 391 -7.43 -2.43 10.40
C ALA A 391 -7.29 -3.92 10.07
N PHE A 392 -8.36 -4.58 9.60
CA PHE A 392 -8.28 -5.97 9.13
C PHE A 392 -7.39 -6.11 7.89
N GLN A 393 -7.52 -5.23 6.90
CA GLN A 393 -6.66 -5.24 5.69
C GLN A 393 -5.18 -5.17 6.06
N ASN A 394 -4.81 -4.22 6.92
CA ASN A 394 -3.45 -4.09 7.44
C ASN A 394 -3.02 -5.34 8.23
N GLY A 395 -3.89 -5.89 9.08
CA GLY A 395 -3.59 -7.10 9.85
C GLY A 395 -3.28 -8.31 8.95
N PHE A 396 -4.08 -8.51 7.91
CA PHE A 396 -3.86 -9.57 6.92
C PHE A 396 -2.60 -9.35 6.08
N GLU A 397 -2.26 -8.11 5.73
CA GLU A 397 -1.00 -7.79 5.07
C GLU A 397 0.21 -8.12 5.97
N LEU A 398 0.15 -7.78 7.26
CA LEU A 398 1.19 -8.12 8.24
C LEU A 398 1.35 -9.64 8.41
N LEU A 399 0.24 -10.39 8.38
CA LEU A 399 0.27 -11.85 8.40
C LEU A 399 0.91 -12.42 7.13
N ALA A 400 0.70 -11.80 5.96
CA ALA A 400 1.39 -12.18 4.75
C ALA A 400 2.92 -12.00 4.92
N TYR A 401 3.38 -10.88 5.48
CA TYR A 401 4.80 -10.67 5.81
C TYR A 401 5.33 -11.67 6.85
N ALA A 402 4.56 -11.96 7.90
CA ALA A 402 4.93 -12.95 8.91
C ALA A 402 5.09 -14.36 8.30
N SER A 403 4.25 -14.72 7.33
CA SER A 403 4.32 -16.04 6.69
C SER A 403 5.66 -16.30 6.00
N THR A 404 6.25 -15.29 5.33
CA THR A 404 7.57 -15.42 4.67
C THR A 404 8.74 -15.14 5.60
N ILE A 405 8.49 -14.65 6.82
CA ILE A 405 9.49 -14.65 7.90
C ILE A 405 9.62 -16.08 8.46
N VAL A 406 8.49 -16.76 8.69
CA VAL A 406 8.47 -18.17 9.11
C VAL A 406 9.04 -19.07 8.01
N PHE A 407 8.54 -18.93 6.79
CA PHE A 407 9.00 -19.66 5.61
C PHE A 407 9.97 -18.81 4.79
N SER A 408 11.18 -18.62 5.34
CA SER A 408 12.16 -17.67 4.82
C SER A 408 12.98 -18.17 3.64
N ARG A 409 12.98 -19.49 3.37
CA ARG A 409 13.73 -20.07 2.26
C ARG A 409 12.87 -20.08 0.99
N PRO A 410 13.43 -19.75 -0.20
CA PRO A 410 12.69 -19.83 -1.45
C PRO A 410 12.05 -21.19 -1.75
N GLU A 411 12.68 -22.29 -1.32
CA GLU A 411 12.14 -23.65 -1.46
C GLU A 411 10.83 -23.87 -0.68
N GLU A 412 10.66 -23.14 0.43
CA GLU A 412 9.48 -23.19 1.29
C GLU A 412 8.38 -22.24 0.83
N PHE A 413 8.61 -21.42 -0.21
CA PHE A 413 7.66 -20.44 -0.74
C PHE A 413 6.32 -21.06 -1.18
N LYS A 414 6.29 -22.38 -1.39
CA LYS A 414 5.06 -23.15 -1.61
C LYS A 414 4.03 -23.04 -0.48
N TRP A 415 4.47 -22.87 0.76
CA TRP A 415 3.54 -22.73 1.89
C TRP A 415 2.90 -21.33 1.91
N PRO A 416 3.65 -20.21 1.83
CA PRO A 416 3.06 -18.88 1.63
C PRO A 416 2.15 -18.77 0.40
N SER A 417 2.52 -19.41 -0.73
CA SER A 417 1.68 -19.37 -1.94
C SER A 417 0.36 -20.13 -1.75
N LEU A 418 0.38 -21.27 -1.07
CA LEU A 418 -0.82 -22.02 -0.69
C LEU A 418 -1.70 -21.25 0.29
N ILE A 419 -1.12 -20.62 1.33
CA ILE A 419 -1.85 -19.76 2.27
C ILE A 419 -2.58 -18.65 1.50
N SER A 420 -1.91 -18.03 0.53
CA SER A 420 -2.51 -16.99 -0.32
C SER A 420 -3.68 -17.52 -1.17
N ALA A 421 -3.53 -18.70 -1.77
CA ALA A 421 -4.60 -19.32 -2.55
C ALA A 421 -5.81 -19.69 -1.68
N LEU A 422 -5.57 -20.25 -0.48
CA LEU A 422 -6.61 -20.57 0.49
C LEU A 422 -7.30 -19.30 1.01
N ALA A 423 -6.56 -18.22 1.27
CA ALA A 423 -7.11 -16.93 1.64
C ALA A 423 -8.07 -16.41 0.56
N VAL A 424 -7.64 -16.41 -0.72
CA VAL A 424 -8.47 -15.97 -1.85
C VAL A 424 -9.71 -16.87 -2.03
N ALA A 425 -9.56 -18.20 -1.90
CA ALA A 425 -10.69 -19.12 -1.95
C ALA A 425 -11.67 -18.88 -0.78
N SER A 426 -11.17 -18.64 0.43
CA SER A 426 -11.99 -18.36 1.61
C SER A 426 -12.73 -17.02 1.49
N ALA A 427 -12.09 -15.98 0.95
CA ALA A 427 -12.72 -14.70 0.64
C ALA A 427 -13.87 -14.88 -0.37
N SER A 428 -13.64 -15.63 -1.44
CA SER A 428 -14.67 -15.95 -2.43
C SER A 428 -15.81 -16.78 -1.85
N GLY A 429 -15.51 -17.73 -0.96
CA GLY A 429 -16.50 -18.52 -0.24
C GLY A 429 -17.36 -17.67 0.70
N ALA A 430 -16.73 -16.77 1.48
CA ALA A 430 -17.43 -15.83 2.35
C ALA A 430 -18.33 -14.88 1.54
N TYR A 431 -17.85 -14.38 0.41
CA TYR A 431 -18.67 -13.56 -0.48
C TYR A 431 -19.82 -14.35 -1.11
N ALA A 432 -19.58 -15.58 -1.56
CA ALA A 432 -20.64 -16.45 -2.08
C ALA A 432 -21.72 -16.74 -1.03
N ALA A 433 -21.32 -17.00 0.23
CA ALA A 433 -22.26 -17.14 1.34
C ALA A 433 -23.11 -15.88 1.54
N PHE A 434 -22.52 -14.69 1.43
CA PHE A 434 -23.26 -13.43 1.46
C PHE A 434 -24.28 -13.31 0.32
N VAL A 435 -23.88 -13.66 -0.91
CA VAL A 435 -24.79 -13.67 -2.06
C VAL A 435 -25.96 -14.62 -1.82
N TYR A 436 -25.69 -15.82 -1.30
CA TYR A 436 -26.71 -16.81 -0.97
C TYR A 436 -27.66 -16.32 0.12
N LEU A 437 -27.14 -15.81 1.25
CA LEU A 437 -27.95 -15.29 2.35
C LEU A 437 -28.88 -14.14 1.91
N ARG A 438 -28.44 -13.34 0.92
CA ARG A 438 -29.21 -12.20 0.46
C ARG A 438 -30.23 -12.52 -0.63
N ARG A 439 -29.93 -13.49 -1.50
CA ARG A 439 -30.75 -13.78 -2.69
C ARG A 439 -31.49 -15.12 -2.61
N GLY A 440 -31.05 -16.04 -1.74
CA GLY A 440 -31.56 -17.41 -1.65
C GLY A 440 -30.97 -18.37 -2.70
N HIS A 441 -30.18 -17.89 -3.66
CA HIS A 441 -29.53 -18.69 -4.70
C HIS A 441 -28.28 -17.97 -5.22
N LEU A 442 -27.31 -18.72 -5.76
CA LEU A 442 -26.02 -18.17 -6.24
C LEU A 442 -26.09 -17.71 -7.70
N LEU A 443 -26.66 -18.54 -8.57
CA LEU A 443 -26.87 -18.27 -9.99
C LEU A 443 -28.37 -18.15 -10.27
N HIS A 444 -28.77 -17.18 -11.10
CA HIS A 444 -30.12 -17.11 -11.68
C HIS A 444 -29.98 -17.30 -13.18
#